data_AF-A0A0F3GKI1-F1
#
_entry.id   AF-A0A0F3GKI1-F1
#
_cell.length_a   1.000
_cell.length_b   1.000
_cell.length_c   1.000
_cell.angle_alpha   90.00
_cell.angle_beta   90.00
_cell.angle_gamma   90.00
#
_symmetry.space_group_name_H-M   'P 1'
#
loop_
_entity.id
_entity.type
_entity.pdbx_description
1 polymer ?
#
loop_
_entity_poly.entity_id
_entity_poly.type
_entity_poly.pdbx_seq_one_letter_code
_entity_poly.pdbx_strand_id
1 'polypeptide(L)' 'MALQMQLTFYLPRPKSLPRKVAEHTKRPDLDNLGKAIMDALNKVAYYDDSQIVDLHKKKVYTQGDIKPGVRIQIREAEG' A
#
# COMPACT_ATOMS: atom_id res chain seq x y z
N MET A 1 -9.10 18.34 8.75
CA MET A 1 -9.63 17.64 7.55
C MET A 1 -9.34 16.16 7.71
N ALA A 2 -10.37 15.33 7.60
CA ALA A 2 -10.27 13.88 7.66
C ALA A 2 -10.00 13.32 6.25
N LEU A 3 -9.12 12.32 6.15
CA LEU A 3 -8.66 11.77 4.89
C LEU A 3 -8.83 10.25 4.86
N GLN A 4 -9.17 9.73 3.69
CA GLN A 4 -9.08 8.32 3.35
C GLN A 4 -7.82 8.08 2.53
N MET A 5 -7.08 7.02 2.86
CA MET A 5 -5.92 6.56 2.12
C MET A 5 -6.07 5.12 1.65
N GLN A 6 -5.73 4.87 0.37
CA GLN A 6 -5.61 3.54 -0.20
C GLN A 6 -4.18 3.27 -0.67
N LEU A 7 -3.59 2.20 -0.16
CA LEU A 7 -2.25 1.73 -0.49
C LEU A 7 -2.34 0.34 -1.15
N THR A 8 -1.94 0.25 -2.42
CA THR A 8 -1.77 -1.04 -3.11
C THR A 8 -0.31 -1.25 -3.46
N PHE A 9 0.33 -2.19 -2.76
CA PHE A 9 1.71 -2.58 -3.00
C PHE A 9 1.76 -3.71 -4.04
N TYR A 10 2.48 -3.47 -5.13
CA TYR A 10 2.75 -4.45 -6.17
C TYR A 10 4.19 -4.94 -6.02
N LEU A 11 4.35 -6.19 -5.59
CA LEU A 11 5.66 -6.78 -5.29
C LEU A 11 5.99 -7.87 -6.32
N PRO A 12 7.27 -8.03 -6.72
CA PRO A 12 7.66 -9.06 -7.67
C PRO A 12 7.28 -10.45 -7.16
N ARG A 13 6.78 -11.31 -8.05
CA ARG A 13 6.56 -12.72 -7.73
C ARG A 13 7.88 -13.49 -7.81
N PRO A 14 8.32 -14.16 -6.72
CA PRO A 14 9.47 -15.05 -6.80
C PRO A 14 9.24 -16.16 -7.82
N LYS A 15 10.22 -16.44 -8.68
CA LYS A 15 10.12 -17.50 -9.71
C LYS A 15 9.87 -18.89 -9.12
N SER A 16 10.38 -19.13 -7.91
CA SER A 16 10.23 -20.39 -7.17
C SER A 16 8.84 -20.58 -6.55
N LEU A 17 8.00 -19.54 -6.50
CA LEU A 17 6.70 -19.62 -5.84
C LEU A 17 5.68 -20.33 -6.75
N PRO A 18 5.08 -21.46 -6.30
CA PRO A 18 4.13 -22.22 -7.12
C PRO A 18 2.97 -21.35 -7.62
N ARG A 19 2.59 -21.47 -8.89
CA ARG A 19 1.53 -20.64 -9.52
C ARG A 19 0.22 -20.59 -8.74
N LYS A 20 -0.14 -21.67 -8.03
CA LYS A 20 -1.36 -21.76 -7.21
C LYS A 20 -1.43 -20.78 -6.03
N VAL A 21 -0.28 -20.25 -5.59
CA VAL A 21 -0.23 -19.29 -4.48
C VAL A 21 -0.57 -17.90 -5.02
N ALA A 22 -1.83 -17.48 -4.96
CA ALA A 22 -2.24 -16.16 -5.42
C ALA A 22 -1.86 -15.04 -4.43
N GLU A 23 -2.01 -15.31 -3.14
CA GLU A 23 -1.84 -14.31 -2.09
C GLU A 23 -0.38 -14.03 -1.74
N HIS A 24 -0.04 -12.74 -1.58
CA HIS A 24 1.29 -12.33 -1.16
C HIS A 24 1.45 -12.42 0.35
N THR A 25 1.72 -13.62 0.88
CA THR A 25 1.92 -13.84 2.32
C THR A 25 3.37 -13.70 2.78
N LYS A 26 4.32 -13.45 1.87
CA LYS A 26 5.75 -13.29 2.20
C LYS A 26 6.07 -11.90 2.72
N ARG A 27 7.20 -11.77 3.42
CA ARG A 27 7.80 -10.48 3.78
C ARG A 27 8.08 -9.64 2.52
N PRO A 28 8.14 -8.30 2.62
CA PRO A 28 7.91 -7.49 3.83
C PRO A 28 6.44 -7.50 4.30
N ASP A 29 6.24 -7.24 5.59
CA ASP A 29 4.91 -7.22 6.21
C ASP A 29 4.10 -5.99 5.76
N LEU A 30 2.78 -6.14 5.66
CA LEU A 30 1.90 -5.13 5.05
C LEU A 30 1.82 -3.85 5.89
N ASP A 31 1.87 -3.99 7.20
CA ASP A 31 1.92 -2.89 8.15
C ASP A 31 3.22 -2.09 8.06
N ASN A 32 4.37 -2.76 7.96
CA ASN A 32 5.68 -2.13 7.78
C ASN A 32 5.75 -1.35 6.46
N LEU A 33 5.24 -1.92 5.37
CA LEU A 33 5.11 -1.23 4.10
C LEU A 33 4.20 0.01 4.23
N GLY A 34 3.02 -0.14 4.85
CA GLY A 34 2.09 0.96 5.07
C GLY A 34 2.72 2.10 5.87
N LYS A 35 3.38 1.77 6.97
CA LYS A 35 4.06 2.73 7.84
C LYS A 35 5.16 3.49 7.09
N ALA A 36 6.01 2.79 6.34
CA ALA A 36 7.07 3.45 5.56
C ALA A 36 6.52 4.48 4.56
N ILE A 37 5.38 4.18 3.92
CA ILE A 37 4.73 5.13 2.99
C ILE A 37 4.11 6.31 3.75
N MET A 38 3.41 6.06 4.85
CA MET A 38 2.80 7.13 5.65
C MET A 38 3.86 8.06 6.25
N ASP A 39 4.95 7.52 6.77
CA ASP A 39 6.07 8.31 7.32
C ASP A 39 6.71 9.18 6.22
N ALA A 40 6.89 8.64 5.01
CA ALA A 40 7.47 9.37 3.88
C ALA A 40 6.56 10.45 3.29
N LEU A 41 5.24 10.29 3.40
CA LEU A 41 4.26 11.25 2.89
C LEU A 41 3.81 12.27 3.94
N ASN A 42 4.08 12.03 5.21
CA ASN A 42 3.74 12.96 6.28
C ASN A 42 4.40 14.32 6.04
N LYS A 43 3.62 15.41 6.17
CA LYS A 43 4.04 16.79 5.86
C LYS A 43 4.39 17.04 4.39
N VAL A 44 4.15 16.07 3.50
CA VAL A 44 4.36 16.18 2.04
C VAL A 44 3.03 16.14 1.30
N ALA A 45 2.24 15.09 1.50
CA ALA A 45 0.94 14.91 0.85
C ALA A 45 -0.25 15.31 1.75
N TYR A 46 -0.03 15.41 3.06
CA TYR A 46 -0.97 15.85 4.09
C TYR A 46 -0.18 16.46 5.24
N TYR A 47 -0.83 17.19 6.14
CA TYR A 47 -0.15 17.94 7.21
C TYR A 47 0.31 17.04 8.35
N ASP A 48 -0.52 16.08 8.76
CA ASP A 48 -0.23 15.18 9.88
C ASP A 48 -0.88 13.79 9.67
N ASP A 49 -0.26 12.73 10.16
CA ASP A 49 -0.77 11.35 10.00
C ASP A 49 -2.09 11.10 10.75
N SER A 50 -2.37 11.90 11.79
CA SER A 50 -3.67 11.92 12.47
C SER A 50 -4.84 12.30 11.55
N GLN A 51 -4.58 12.87 10.37
CA GLN A 51 -5.62 13.15 9.39
C GLN A 51 -6.13 11.90 8.67
N ILE A 52 -5.36 10.81 8.62
CA ILE A 52 -5.77 9.57 7.96
C ILE A 52 -6.71 8.80 8.90
N VAL A 53 -8.01 8.88 8.64
CA VAL A 53 -9.06 8.25 9.49
C VAL A 53 -9.59 6.94 8.90
N ASP A 54 -9.40 6.74 7.59
CA ASP A 54 -9.70 5.50 6.89
C ASP A 54 -8.47 5.07 6.08
N LEU A 55 -7.96 3.86 6.36
CA LEU A 55 -6.77 3.31 5.73
C LEU A 55 -7.03 1.90 5.21
N HIS A 56 -7.08 1.78 3.89
CA HIS A 56 -7.05 0.49 3.21
C HIS A 56 -5.66 0.21 2.67
N LYS A 57 -5.06 -0.92 3.08
CA LYS A 57 -3.76 -1.37 2.56
C LYS A 57 -3.83 -2.82 2.11
N LYS A 58 -3.20 -3.13 0.98
CA LYS A 58 -3.01 -4.51 0.50
C LYS A 58 -1.69 -4.67 -0.23
N LYS A 59 -1.15 -5.89 -0.21
CA LYS A 59 0.01 -6.29 -1.02
C LYS A 59 -0.37 -7.43 -1.95
N VAL A 60 0.05 -7.32 -3.20
CA VAL A 60 -0.23 -8.30 -4.25
C VAL A 60 1.05 -8.55 -5.04
N TYR A 61 1.10 -9.70 -5.72
CA TYR A 61 2.13 -9.90 -6.71
C TYR A 61 1.85 -9.07 -7.96
N THR A 62 2.90 -8.55 -8.60
CA THR A 62 2.82 -7.99 -9.94
C THR A 62 2.27 -9.04 -10.92
N GLN A 63 1.33 -8.62 -11.78
CA GLN A 63 0.76 -9.45 -12.84
C GLN A 63 0.85 -8.71 -14.18
N GLY A 64 1.11 -9.44 -15.27
CA GLY A 64 1.29 -8.85 -16.60
C GLY A 64 2.38 -7.77 -16.61
N ASP A 65 2.06 -6.61 -17.17
CA ASP A 65 2.98 -5.48 -17.33
C ASP A 65 3.00 -4.50 -16.14
N ILE A 66 2.35 -4.85 -15.02
CA ILE A 66 2.37 -4.00 -13.83
C ILE A 66 3.78 -4.01 -13.23
N LYS A 67 4.45 -2.85 -13.26
CA LYS A 67 5.76 -2.67 -12.63
C LYS A 67 5.66 -2.72 -11.10
N PRO A 68 6.70 -3.24 -10.41
CA PRO A 68 6.78 -3.16 -8.96
C PRO A 68 6.69 -1.72 -8.44
N GLY A 69 6.06 -1.54 -7.29
CA GLY A 69 5.90 -0.23 -6.66
C GLY A 69 4.67 -0.16 -5.76
N VAL A 70 4.29 1.07 -5.40
CA VAL A 70 3.07 1.34 -4.64
C VAL A 70 2.19 2.30 -5.42
N ARG A 71 0.89 1.99 -5.49
CA ARG A 71 -0.15 2.95 -5.88
C ARG A 71 -0.74 3.54 -4.61
N ILE A 72 -0.77 4.87 -4.58
CA ILE A 72 -1.24 5.66 -3.43
C ILE A 72 -2.40 6.52 -3.92
N GLN A 73 -3.52 6.48 -3.20
CA GLN A 73 -4.64 7.38 -3.41
C GLN A 73 -5.01 7.99 -2.06
N ILE A 74 -5.14 9.31 -2.03
CA ILE A 74 -5.55 10.08 -0.86
C ILE A 74 -6.72 10.95 -1.29
N ARG A 75 -7.78 10.97 -0.50
CA ARG A 75 -9.00 11.75 -0.75
C ARG A 75 -9.53 12.27 0.57
N GLU A 76 -10.36 13.29 0.54
CA GLU A 76 -11.15 13.68 1.71
C GLU A 76 -12.07 12.52 2.11
N ALA A 77 -12.17 12.26 3.42
CA ALA A 77 -13.09 11.26 3.93
C ALA A 77 -14.52 11.85 3.89
N GLU A 78 -15.41 11.17 3.19
CA GLU A 78 -16.85 11.46 3.24
C GLU A 78 -17.42 10.82 4.52
N GLY A 79 -18.20 11.60 5.26
CA GLY A 79 -18.94 11.14 6.44
C GLY A 79 -20.32 10.60 6.10
#